data_AF-A0A1G5S3H9-F1
#
_entry.id   AF-A0A1G5S3H9-F1
#
_cell.length_a   1.000
_cell.length_b   1.000
_cell.length_c   1.000
_cell.angle_alpha   90.00
_cell.angle_beta   90.00
_cell.angle_gamma   90.00
#
_symmetry.space_group_name_H-M   'P 1'
#
loop_
_entity.id
_entity.type
_entity.pdbx_description
1 polymer ?
#
loop_
_entity_poly.entity_id
_entity_poly.type
_entity_poly.pdbx_seq_one_letter_code
_entity_poly.pdbx_strand_id
1 'polypeptide(L)'
;MIDGHDFFKGNDLMKKKYIIGLYAVAILAVAGIGGKHGYDYICEKQLENAAKTVVDVEAIKNDSKTVKLKYKERDDVAWIFRTAEYNGLLRCTYDSADEIDWNEVLAGGAGICDYESAADTRACYMEANKIDADEIYSRILAISSDDLEKYVYQKSGKQLKEIKDDLEWTYFKAEDVYLCEDDYSYEPYECVSAIRNGNIYVLEMESLYFNNYNYYYRHPSKEIVLIKTLSGYMVKSSRNVWETSDHSSKEFDIDLPLIGDDIKAYAYKKWDKNDEDTEASVVLVKGNDKYDVFGLGYSYNDDSISLIEANDVEAVDVNADGLEDIVVVGPDKDNNLQAIIAICEKDINDDYVFFTYGKASAWVMDILDGDIGVQNIKKALKVSDDGKYDTWQAAYKQFVKIDSCYSDKTYSLAFIDEDDIPELIVEDAVCEYLYIYSYKDGKAKNRVWEWDYWVDGEAYYKYSEKKNLMKRDETTYGVAYYHLIEDGVEWIENIQSLGGEEEVEKNLFVDLKGQYTGEEFMEILDSE
;
A
#
# COMPACT_ATOMS: atom_id res chain seq x y z
N MET A 1 -52.46 54.10 -32.04
CA MET A 1 -53.30 52.88 -32.10
C MET A 1 -52.58 51.83 -31.29
N ILE A 2 -53.01 51.68 -30.03
CA ILE A 2 -53.63 50.48 -29.43
C ILE A 2 -52.52 49.48 -29.03
N ASP A 3 -52.04 49.57 -27.79
CA ASP A 3 -52.46 48.78 -26.59
C ASP A 3 -51.77 47.42 -26.58
N GLY A 4 -51.25 46.85 -25.50
CA GLY A 4 -51.55 47.01 -24.08
C GLY A 4 -51.73 45.61 -23.48
N HIS A 5 -50.99 45.35 -22.40
CA HIS A 5 -51.31 44.41 -21.31
C HIS A 5 -51.17 42.87 -21.44
N ASP A 6 -50.54 42.35 -20.36
CA ASP A 6 -50.74 41.06 -19.67
C ASP A 6 -49.99 39.80 -20.18
N PHE A 7 -49.42 38.91 -19.36
CA PHE A 7 -49.32 38.78 -17.89
C PHE A 7 -48.23 37.75 -17.55
N PHE A 8 -47.53 37.96 -16.44
CA PHE A 8 -46.71 36.96 -15.74
C PHE A 8 -47.51 35.70 -15.39
N LYS A 9 -46.93 34.51 -15.59
CA LYS A 9 -47.18 33.28 -14.80
C LYS A 9 -46.13 32.20 -15.13
N GLY A 10 -45.24 31.90 -14.17
CA GLY A 10 -44.19 30.89 -14.30
C GLY A 10 -43.19 30.89 -13.14
N ASN A 11 -43.75 31.06 -11.94
CA ASN A 11 -43.13 30.95 -10.61
C ASN A 11 -42.66 29.50 -10.35
N ASP A 12 -41.84 29.11 -9.39
CA ASP A 12 -41.07 29.72 -8.30
C ASP A 12 -40.57 28.46 -7.57
N LEU A 13 -39.29 28.07 -7.60
CA LEU A 13 -38.80 27.04 -6.66
C LEU A 13 -37.27 26.92 -6.54
N MET A 14 -36.48 27.39 -7.50
CA MET A 14 -35.01 27.20 -7.47
C MET A 14 -34.16 28.45 -7.24
N LYS A 15 -34.75 29.57 -6.78
CA LYS A 15 -34.00 30.81 -6.46
C LYS A 15 -33.75 31.04 -4.96
N LYS A 16 -34.20 30.16 -4.07
CA LYS A 16 -34.23 30.43 -2.62
C LYS A 16 -33.08 29.85 -1.77
N LYS A 17 -32.16 29.04 -2.30
CA LYS A 17 -31.11 28.43 -1.45
C LYS A 17 -29.70 29.04 -1.57
N TYR A 18 -29.36 29.73 -2.66
CA TYR A 18 -27.97 30.18 -2.90
C TYR A 18 -27.73 31.70 -2.82
N ILE A 19 -28.77 32.49 -2.53
CA ILE A 19 -28.68 33.96 -2.42
C ILE A 19 -28.60 34.43 -0.95
N ILE A 20 -28.76 33.52 0.02
CA ILE A 20 -28.85 33.88 1.44
C ILE A 20 -27.47 34.25 2.03
N GLY A 21 -26.36 33.64 1.57
CA GLY A 21 -25.03 33.90 2.14
C GLY A 21 -24.47 35.30 1.83
N LEU A 22 -24.60 35.77 0.59
CA LEU A 22 -24.09 37.10 0.18
C LEU A 22 -25.00 38.25 0.61
N TYR A 23 -26.32 38.03 0.69
CA TYR A 23 -27.23 39.04 1.23
C TYR A 23 -27.20 39.13 2.76
N ALA A 24 -26.84 38.08 3.49
CA ALA A 24 -26.64 38.16 4.94
C ALA A 24 -25.50 39.12 5.33
N VAL A 25 -24.40 39.15 4.57
CA VAL A 25 -23.28 40.08 4.80
C VAL A 25 -23.70 41.53 4.57
N ALA A 26 -24.48 41.79 3.51
CA ALA A 26 -24.99 43.13 3.23
C ALA A 26 -26.10 43.58 4.20
N ILE A 27 -26.94 42.67 4.67
CA ILE A 27 -28.03 42.97 5.62
C ILE A 27 -27.52 43.14 7.06
N LEU A 28 -26.51 42.37 7.48
CA LEU A 28 -25.91 42.53 8.82
C LEU A 28 -25.05 43.80 8.91
N ALA A 29 -24.41 44.22 7.82
CA ALA A 29 -23.75 45.53 7.74
C ALA A 29 -24.75 46.71 7.84
N VAL A 30 -26.00 46.53 7.42
CA VAL A 30 -27.07 47.54 7.50
C VAL A 30 -27.84 47.48 8.84
N ALA A 31 -27.77 46.38 9.58
CA ALA A 31 -28.52 46.18 10.84
C ALA A 31 -27.80 46.64 12.13
N GLY A 32 -26.62 47.27 12.04
CA GLY A 32 -25.99 47.92 13.20
C GLY A 32 -25.35 47.00 14.24
N ILE A 33 -25.10 45.72 13.92
CA ILE A 33 -24.22 44.82 14.70
C ILE A 33 -22.78 44.98 14.17
N GLY A 34 -22.27 46.20 14.17
CA GLY A 34 -20.99 46.58 13.58
C GLY A 34 -19.81 46.42 14.54
N GLY A 35 -19.56 45.20 15.02
CA GLY A 35 -18.41 44.91 15.89
C GLY A 35 -17.79 43.54 15.60
N LYS A 36 -16.59 43.29 16.13
CA LYS A 36 -15.82 42.02 16.05
C LYS A 36 -16.72 40.77 16.15
N HIS A 37 -17.70 40.79 17.05
CA HIS A 37 -18.68 39.71 17.25
C HIS A 37 -19.55 39.36 16.03
N GLY A 38 -19.90 40.33 15.18
CA GLY A 38 -20.69 40.06 13.98
C GLY A 38 -19.88 39.36 12.88
N TYR A 39 -18.60 39.73 12.75
CA TYR A 39 -17.68 39.06 11.84
C TYR A 39 -17.38 37.64 12.29
N ASP A 40 -17.05 37.46 13.58
CA ASP A 40 -16.76 36.15 14.17
C ASP A 40 -17.94 35.18 13.98
N TYR A 41 -19.17 35.65 14.21
CA TYR A 41 -20.39 34.85 13.98
C TYR A 41 -20.57 34.42 12.51
N ILE A 42 -20.26 35.29 11.55
CA ILE A 42 -20.36 34.96 10.12
C ILE A 42 -19.29 33.91 9.74
N CYS A 43 -18.06 34.06 10.24
CA CYS A 43 -16.99 33.08 10.03
C CYS A 43 -17.38 31.71 10.59
N GLU A 44 -17.87 31.65 11.83
CA GLU A 44 -18.33 30.42 12.48
C GLU A 44 -19.46 29.76 11.68
N LYS A 45 -20.46 30.53 11.24
CA LYS A 45 -21.56 29.98 10.43
C LYS A 45 -21.11 29.49 9.05
N GLN A 46 -20.09 30.10 8.44
CA GLN A 46 -19.53 29.58 7.20
C GLN A 46 -18.76 28.28 7.42
N LEU A 47 -17.98 28.18 8.49
CA LEU A 47 -17.28 26.95 8.87
C LEU A 47 -18.28 25.82 9.15
N GLU A 48 -19.33 26.07 9.93
CA GLU A 48 -20.40 25.08 10.19
C GLU A 48 -21.07 24.58 8.91
N ASN A 49 -21.32 25.49 7.95
CA ASN A 49 -21.93 25.13 6.67
C ASN A 49 -20.95 24.33 5.80
N ALA A 50 -19.68 24.72 5.77
CA ALA A 50 -18.63 24.00 5.02
C ALA A 50 -18.43 22.58 5.59
N ALA A 51 -18.39 22.45 6.92
CA ALA A 51 -18.24 21.16 7.60
C ALA A 51 -19.35 20.18 7.20
N LYS A 52 -20.61 20.65 7.16
CA LYS A 52 -21.80 19.87 6.77
C LYS A 52 -21.94 19.63 5.26
N THR A 53 -21.16 20.31 4.43
CA THR A 53 -21.26 20.18 2.98
C THR A 53 -20.52 18.91 2.54
N VAL A 54 -21.27 17.99 1.94
CA VAL A 54 -20.73 16.84 1.22
C VAL A 54 -20.49 17.27 -0.23
N VAL A 55 -19.32 16.94 -0.78
CA VAL A 55 -18.93 17.31 -2.14
C VAL A 55 -18.86 16.05 -2.99
N ASP A 56 -19.62 16.03 -4.08
CA ASP A 56 -19.51 15.02 -5.13
C ASP A 56 -18.65 15.62 -6.25
N VAL A 57 -17.40 15.14 -6.36
CA VAL A 57 -16.41 15.67 -7.30
C VAL A 57 -16.85 15.51 -8.75
N GLU A 58 -17.46 14.38 -9.10
CA GLU A 58 -17.91 14.11 -10.46
C GLU A 58 -19.13 14.95 -10.83
N ALA A 59 -20.05 15.18 -9.90
CA ALA A 59 -21.14 16.14 -10.09
C ALA A 59 -20.60 17.57 -10.31
N ILE A 60 -19.53 17.96 -9.60
CA ILE A 60 -18.89 19.27 -9.77
C ILE A 60 -18.21 19.35 -11.14
N LYS A 61 -17.42 18.36 -11.54
CA LYS A 61 -16.74 18.32 -12.85
C LYS A 61 -17.74 18.43 -14.02
N ASN A 62 -18.93 17.84 -13.87
CA ASN A 62 -19.96 17.80 -14.91
C ASN A 62 -20.98 18.96 -14.86
N ASP A 63 -20.93 19.84 -13.86
CA ASP A 63 -21.86 21.00 -13.78
C ASP A 63 -21.48 22.08 -14.81
N SER A 64 -22.47 22.47 -15.62
CA SER A 64 -22.40 23.62 -16.55
C SER A 64 -21.91 24.95 -15.97
N LYS A 65 -21.99 25.14 -14.64
CA LYS A 65 -21.53 26.35 -13.93
C LYS A 65 -20.07 26.26 -13.49
N THR A 66 -19.45 25.09 -13.60
CA THR A 66 -18.06 24.89 -13.22
C THR A 66 -17.13 25.67 -14.14
N VAL A 67 -16.21 26.40 -13.54
CA VAL A 67 -15.26 27.26 -14.23
C VAL A 67 -13.87 26.67 -14.06
N LYS A 68 -13.22 26.35 -15.18
CA LYS A 68 -11.78 26.03 -15.19
C LYS A 68 -10.99 27.32 -14.95
N LEU A 69 -10.14 27.31 -13.92
CA LEU A 69 -9.35 28.48 -13.53
C LEU A 69 -8.18 28.69 -14.51
N LYS A 70 -7.84 29.95 -14.76
CA LYS A 70 -6.64 30.29 -15.54
C LYS A 70 -5.39 30.18 -14.66
N TYR A 71 -4.21 30.08 -15.29
CA TYR A 71 -2.92 29.94 -14.62
C TYR A 71 -2.78 30.82 -13.37
N LYS A 72 -3.02 32.13 -13.49
CA LYS A 72 -2.88 33.06 -12.36
C LYS A 72 -3.87 32.80 -11.23
N GLU A 73 -5.14 32.56 -11.55
CA GLU A 73 -6.18 32.28 -10.53
C GLU A 73 -5.93 30.96 -9.82
N ARG A 74 -5.43 29.97 -10.57
CA ARG A 74 -4.98 28.67 -10.06
C ARG A 74 -3.80 28.81 -9.10
N ASP A 75 -2.74 29.50 -9.52
CA ASP A 75 -1.53 29.72 -8.71
C ASP A 75 -1.87 30.51 -7.43
N ASP A 76 -2.73 31.53 -7.52
CA ASP A 76 -3.19 32.31 -6.36
C ASP A 76 -3.92 31.43 -5.31
N VAL A 77 -4.67 30.39 -5.73
CA VAL A 77 -5.33 29.45 -4.81
C VAL A 77 -4.34 28.39 -4.29
N ALA A 78 -3.54 27.82 -5.19
CA ALA A 78 -2.58 26.77 -4.87
C ALA A 78 -1.43 27.24 -3.99
N TRP A 79 -1.16 28.55 -3.96
CA TRP A 79 -0.12 29.15 -3.13
C TRP A 79 -0.20 28.75 -1.65
N ILE A 80 -1.41 28.48 -1.13
CA ILE A 80 -1.59 28.07 0.27
C ILE A 80 -0.84 26.76 0.58
N PHE A 81 -0.72 25.84 -0.38
CA PHE A 81 -0.01 24.56 -0.20
C PHE A 81 1.50 24.69 -0.21
N ARG A 82 2.02 25.89 -0.55
CA ARG A 82 3.44 26.24 -0.38
C ARG A 82 3.77 26.74 1.03
N THR A 83 2.78 26.71 1.93
CA THR A 83 2.94 27.09 3.33
C THR A 83 2.85 25.85 4.21
N ALA A 84 3.52 25.87 5.37
CA ALA A 84 3.38 24.80 6.36
C ALA A 84 1.90 24.58 6.75
N GLU A 85 1.07 25.63 6.72
CA GLU A 85 -0.35 25.58 7.09
C GLU A 85 -1.20 24.58 6.28
N TYR A 86 -0.87 24.33 5.02
CA TYR A 86 -1.65 23.41 4.18
C TYR A 86 -0.82 22.28 3.56
N ASN A 87 0.51 22.33 3.63
CA ASN A 87 1.34 21.34 2.94
C ASN A 87 1.05 19.90 3.40
N GLY A 88 0.94 19.68 4.71
CA GLY A 88 0.67 18.36 5.27
C GLY A 88 -0.64 17.73 4.78
N LEU A 89 -1.64 18.54 4.42
CA LEU A 89 -2.95 18.08 3.91
C LEU A 89 -2.87 17.42 2.51
N LEU A 90 -1.74 17.53 1.81
CA LEU A 90 -1.48 16.82 0.54
C LEU A 90 -0.68 15.53 0.73
N ARG A 91 -0.08 15.30 1.91
CA ARG A 91 0.81 14.17 2.14
C ARG A 91 0.04 12.87 2.38
N CYS A 92 -1.15 12.96 2.98
CA CYS A 92 -2.06 11.85 3.15
C CYS A 92 -3.22 11.85 2.14
N THR A 93 -3.86 10.69 2.01
CA THR A 93 -5.13 10.47 1.32
C THR A 93 -6.24 10.39 2.37
N TYR A 94 -7.44 10.83 2.00
CA TYR A 94 -8.63 10.78 2.85
C TYR A 94 -9.87 11.13 2.00
N ASP A 95 -10.93 10.36 2.14
CA ASP A 95 -12.22 10.64 1.49
C ASP A 95 -13.09 11.58 2.34
N SER A 96 -12.76 11.70 3.62
CA SER A 96 -13.50 12.53 4.56
C SER A 96 -12.62 13.13 5.66
N ALA A 97 -13.19 14.07 6.41
CA ALA A 97 -12.53 14.69 7.56
C ALA A 97 -12.23 13.71 8.70
N ASP A 98 -12.88 12.54 8.74
CA ASP A 98 -12.68 11.49 9.73
C ASP A 98 -11.40 10.66 9.47
N GLU A 99 -10.91 10.65 8.23
CA GLU A 99 -9.77 9.83 7.80
C GLU A 99 -8.47 10.63 7.70
N ILE A 100 -8.50 11.93 8.02
CA ILE A 100 -7.31 12.77 7.97
C ILE A 100 -6.30 12.25 9.01
N ASP A 101 -5.14 11.81 8.53
CA ASP A 101 -3.97 11.59 9.38
C ASP A 101 -3.43 12.93 9.88
N TRP A 102 -3.79 13.27 11.12
CA TRP A 102 -3.36 14.51 11.74
C TRP A 102 -1.90 14.51 12.16
N ASN A 103 -1.27 13.35 12.35
CA ASN A 103 0.17 13.29 12.65
C ASN A 103 0.95 13.77 11.41
N GLU A 104 0.58 13.31 10.21
CA GLU A 104 1.17 13.78 8.96
C GLU A 104 0.85 15.24 8.62
N VAL A 105 -0.37 15.70 8.93
CA VAL A 105 -0.77 17.10 8.69
C VAL A 105 -0.01 18.07 9.60
N LEU A 106 0.19 17.69 10.87
CA LEU A 106 0.84 18.52 11.87
C LEU A 106 2.37 18.40 11.84
N ALA A 107 2.92 17.44 11.09
CA ALA A 107 4.35 17.32 10.84
C ALA A 107 4.91 18.66 10.31
N GLY A 108 6.04 19.09 10.86
CA GLY A 108 6.60 20.43 10.59
C GLY A 108 5.82 21.61 11.19
N GLY A 109 4.77 21.33 11.95
CA GLY A 109 4.06 22.25 12.81
C GLY A 109 2.87 23.00 12.21
N ALA A 110 2.45 22.63 10.99
CA ALA A 110 1.27 23.19 10.31
C ALA A 110 1.16 24.74 10.33
N GLY A 111 2.29 25.45 10.42
CA GLY A 111 2.32 26.92 10.54
C GLY A 111 1.69 27.50 11.81
N ILE A 112 1.37 26.66 12.80
CA ILE A 112 0.76 27.05 14.09
C ILE A 112 1.67 26.73 15.29
N CYS A 113 2.79 26.02 15.07
CA CYS A 113 3.80 25.77 16.10
C CYS A 113 4.65 26.99 16.40
N ASP A 114 5.06 27.09 17.66
CA ASP A 114 6.28 27.80 18.03
C ASP A 114 7.50 26.90 17.75
N TYR A 115 8.36 27.30 16.82
CA TYR A 115 9.62 26.62 16.54
C TYR A 115 10.64 26.89 17.65
N GLU A 116 11.56 25.94 17.86
CA GLU A 116 12.65 26.02 18.85
C GLU A 116 13.26 27.42 18.97
N SER A 117 12.83 28.14 20.01
CA SER A 117 13.45 29.36 20.51
C SER A 117 13.42 29.48 22.04
N ALA A 118 12.77 28.56 22.75
CA ALA A 118 12.72 28.52 24.21
C ALA A 118 13.29 27.20 24.74
N ALA A 119 14.33 27.27 25.57
CA ALA A 119 14.82 26.12 26.35
C ALA A 119 13.70 25.45 27.18
N ASP A 120 12.63 26.19 27.43
CA ASP A 120 11.43 25.77 28.16
C ASP A 120 10.63 24.68 27.43
N THR A 121 10.55 24.70 26.08
CA THR A 121 9.81 23.67 25.32
C THR A 121 10.48 22.30 25.43
N ARG A 122 11.82 22.25 25.32
CA ARG A 122 12.59 21.01 25.46
C ARG A 122 12.49 20.47 26.90
N ALA A 123 12.51 21.36 27.90
CA ALA A 123 12.28 20.97 29.29
C ALA A 123 10.88 20.36 29.51
N CYS A 124 9.83 20.98 28.94
CA CYS A 124 8.47 20.43 29.00
C CYS A 124 8.39 19.05 28.34
N TYR A 125 9.03 18.86 27.18
CA TYR A 125 9.02 17.56 26.48
C TYR A 125 9.74 16.47 27.27
N MET A 126 10.93 16.77 27.82
CA MET A 126 11.66 15.86 28.70
C MET A 126 10.85 15.50 29.95
N GLU A 127 10.18 16.48 30.58
CA GLU A 127 9.33 16.24 31.74
C GLU A 127 8.11 15.37 31.40
N ALA A 128 7.45 15.67 30.27
CA ALA A 128 6.26 14.95 29.83
C ALA A 128 6.57 13.48 29.49
N ASN A 129 7.69 13.23 28.80
CA ASN A 129 8.10 11.89 28.34
C ASN A 129 9.02 11.14 29.30
N LYS A 130 9.54 11.80 30.34
CA LYS A 130 10.49 11.25 31.32
C LYS A 130 11.78 10.74 30.68
N ILE A 131 12.32 11.53 29.76
CA ILE A 131 13.56 11.25 29.03
C ILE A 131 14.61 12.30 29.34
N ASP A 132 15.87 11.95 29.11
CA ASP A 132 17.00 12.86 29.22
C ASP A 132 17.31 13.57 27.88
N ALA A 133 18.12 14.62 27.92
CA ALA A 133 18.36 15.51 26.78
C ALA A 133 19.10 14.83 25.60
N ASP A 134 19.83 13.75 25.87
CA ASP A 134 20.58 12.94 24.92
C ASP A 134 19.73 11.89 24.19
N GLU A 135 18.47 11.71 24.62
CA GLU A 135 17.47 10.87 23.95
C GLU A 135 16.65 11.65 22.90
N ILE A 136 16.88 12.96 22.77
CA ILE A 136 16.21 13.83 21.77
C ILE A 136 17.13 13.97 20.56
N TYR A 137 16.69 13.46 19.42
CA TYR A 137 17.45 13.37 18.17
C TYR A 137 17.09 14.46 17.16
N SER A 138 15.91 15.07 17.27
CA SER A 138 15.43 16.11 16.35
C SER A 138 14.81 17.31 17.09
N ARG A 139 14.09 18.17 16.36
CA ARG A 139 13.50 19.40 16.93
C ARG A 139 12.22 19.07 17.70
N ILE A 140 11.95 19.84 18.75
CA ILE A 140 10.67 19.74 19.47
C ILE A 140 9.71 20.82 19.00
N LEU A 141 8.51 20.39 18.65
CA LEU A 141 7.38 21.24 18.30
C LEU A 141 6.44 21.37 19.51
N ALA A 142 5.83 22.55 19.67
CA ALA A 142 4.79 22.81 20.65
C ALA A 142 3.61 23.54 20.02
N ILE A 143 2.39 23.06 20.30
CA ILE A 143 1.13 23.69 19.88
C ILE A 143 0.22 23.81 21.09
N SER A 144 -0.33 25.00 21.35
CA SER A 144 -1.35 25.15 22.39
C SER A 144 -2.62 24.37 22.04
N SER A 145 -3.32 23.82 23.04
CA SER A 145 -4.60 23.15 22.81
C SER A 145 -5.62 24.03 22.06
N ASP A 146 -5.64 25.33 22.36
CA ASP A 146 -6.53 26.31 21.74
C ASP A 146 -6.22 26.54 20.26
N ASP A 147 -4.93 26.66 19.89
CA ASP A 147 -4.52 26.83 18.49
C ASP A 147 -4.77 25.55 17.69
N LEU A 148 -4.52 24.39 18.30
CA LEU A 148 -4.78 23.10 17.66
C LEU A 148 -6.29 22.89 17.42
N GLU A 149 -7.15 23.10 18.42
CA GLU A 149 -8.61 23.02 18.27
C GLU A 149 -9.11 23.93 17.16
N LYS A 150 -8.63 25.18 17.14
CA LYS A 150 -9.03 26.15 16.12
C LYS A 150 -8.55 25.73 14.73
N TYR A 151 -7.33 25.23 14.60
CA TYR A 151 -6.78 24.77 13.32
C TYR A 151 -7.57 23.58 12.79
N VAL A 152 -7.77 22.54 13.60
CA VAL A 152 -8.54 21.34 13.24
C VAL A 152 -9.95 21.73 12.77
N TYR A 153 -10.65 22.55 13.55
CA TYR A 153 -12.00 22.98 13.17
C TYR A 153 -12.03 23.82 11.88
N GLN A 154 -11.03 24.68 11.67
CA GLN A 154 -10.95 25.49 10.45
C GLN A 154 -10.65 24.65 9.20
N LYS A 155 -9.81 23.62 9.32
CA LYS A 155 -9.36 22.81 8.18
C LYS A 155 -10.32 21.67 7.84
N SER A 156 -10.98 21.06 8.81
CA SER A 156 -11.79 19.86 8.58
C SER A 156 -13.24 19.99 9.08
N GLY A 157 -13.50 20.93 9.98
CA GLY A 157 -14.77 21.03 10.70
C GLY A 157 -14.91 20.09 11.89
N LYS A 158 -13.85 19.33 12.23
CA LYS A 158 -13.78 18.46 13.40
C LYS A 158 -13.37 19.23 14.65
N GLN A 159 -13.65 18.67 15.82
CA GLN A 159 -13.17 19.16 17.11
C GLN A 159 -11.92 18.38 17.53
N LEU A 160 -11.01 18.97 18.31
CA LEU A 160 -9.80 18.29 18.79
C LEU A 160 -10.15 17.04 19.59
N LYS A 161 -11.23 17.09 20.38
CA LYS A 161 -11.71 15.92 21.14
C LYS A 161 -12.07 14.71 20.27
N GLU A 162 -12.32 14.89 18.97
CA GLU A 162 -12.66 13.83 18.02
C GLU A 162 -11.41 13.16 17.44
N ILE A 163 -10.23 13.80 17.52
CA ILE A 163 -8.99 13.32 16.90
C ILE A 163 -7.87 13.04 17.91
N LYS A 164 -7.96 13.62 19.12
CA LYS A 164 -6.86 13.63 20.10
C LYS A 164 -6.43 12.25 20.60
N ASP A 165 -7.30 11.26 20.47
CA ASP A 165 -7.01 9.89 20.93
C ASP A 165 -6.14 9.14 19.89
N ASP A 166 -6.09 9.64 18.64
CA ASP A 166 -5.26 9.12 17.54
C ASP A 166 -3.99 9.97 17.29
N LEU A 167 -3.80 11.06 18.05
CA LEU A 167 -2.59 11.88 17.97
C LEU A 167 -1.44 11.20 18.73
N GLU A 168 -0.30 11.04 18.05
CA GLU A 168 0.95 10.55 18.65
C GLU A 168 1.70 11.64 19.43
N TRP A 169 1.07 12.80 19.61
CA TRP A 169 1.63 13.96 20.29
C TRP A 169 1.44 13.85 21.80
N THR A 170 2.49 14.18 22.56
CA THR A 170 2.44 14.17 24.03
C THR A 170 1.70 15.41 24.54
N TYR A 171 0.55 15.22 25.19
CA TYR A 171 -0.15 16.32 25.84
C TYR A 171 0.44 16.65 27.22
N PHE A 172 1.06 17.83 27.35
CA PHE A 172 1.62 18.35 28.59
C PHE A 172 0.64 19.30 29.29
N LYS A 173 -0.12 18.74 30.24
CA LYS A 173 -1.21 19.42 30.94
C LYS A 173 -0.83 20.70 31.70
N ALA A 174 0.42 20.82 32.18
CA ALA A 174 0.81 21.95 33.02
C ALA A 174 0.77 23.28 32.25
N GLU A 175 1.13 23.24 30.97
CA GLU A 175 1.16 24.40 30.06
C GLU A 175 0.05 24.36 28.99
N ASP A 176 -0.77 23.30 28.99
CA ASP A 176 -1.85 23.08 28.02
C ASP A 176 -1.37 23.07 26.55
N VAL A 177 -0.30 22.28 26.32
CA VAL A 177 0.36 22.15 25.01
C VAL A 177 0.50 20.70 24.58
N TYR A 178 0.45 20.47 23.27
CA TYR A 178 0.84 19.23 22.61
C TYR A 178 2.28 19.35 22.14
N LEU A 179 3.08 18.32 22.41
CA LEU A 179 4.51 18.29 22.13
C LEU A 179 4.85 17.09 21.25
N CYS A 180 5.70 17.28 20.26
CA CYS A 180 6.18 16.21 19.39
C CYS A 180 7.63 16.46 19.00
N GLU A 181 8.40 15.39 18.94
CA GLU A 181 9.71 15.39 18.31
C GLU A 181 9.54 15.12 16.81
N ASP A 182 10.05 16.02 15.96
CA ASP A 182 9.71 16.07 14.54
C ASP A 182 10.95 16.22 13.66
N ASP A 183 11.07 15.34 12.66
CA ASP A 183 12.07 15.42 11.60
C ASP A 183 11.41 15.69 10.23
N TYR A 184 10.49 16.66 10.20
CA TYR A 184 9.67 16.86 9.01
C TYR A 184 10.43 17.35 7.79
N SER A 185 10.17 16.66 6.69
CA SER A 185 10.56 16.99 5.33
C SER A 185 9.39 17.63 4.56
N TYR A 186 9.58 18.86 4.11
CA TYR A 186 8.58 19.63 3.36
C TYR A 186 8.48 19.14 1.90
N GLU A 187 7.27 18.78 1.42
CA GLU A 187 7.03 18.30 0.05
C GLU A 187 6.44 19.40 -0.86
N PRO A 188 7.20 20.04 -1.77
CA PRO A 188 6.65 21.02 -2.69
C PRO A 188 5.70 20.40 -3.72
N TYR A 189 4.59 21.08 -4.00
CA TYR A 189 3.66 20.76 -5.09
C TYR A 189 3.44 21.97 -6.00
N GLU A 190 3.10 21.71 -7.27
CA GLU A 190 2.55 22.69 -8.21
C GLU A 190 1.14 22.33 -8.65
N CYS A 191 0.31 23.33 -8.92
CA CYS A 191 -1.04 23.07 -9.37
C CYS A 191 -1.12 23.03 -10.91
N VAL A 192 -1.44 21.85 -11.44
CA VAL A 192 -1.52 21.59 -12.88
C VAL A 192 -2.93 21.77 -13.44
N SER A 193 -3.96 21.59 -12.60
CA SER A 193 -5.37 21.79 -12.98
C SER A 193 -6.18 22.32 -11.80
N ALA A 194 -7.16 23.17 -12.09
CA ALA A 194 -8.06 23.69 -11.07
C ALA A 194 -9.43 24.05 -11.66
N ILE A 195 -10.48 23.59 -11.00
CA ILE A 195 -11.87 23.96 -11.31
C ILE A 195 -12.56 24.54 -10.08
N ARG A 196 -13.57 25.38 -10.32
CA ARG A 196 -14.37 26.00 -9.26
C ARG A 196 -15.85 25.97 -9.60
N ASN A 197 -16.68 25.59 -8.64
CA ASN A 197 -18.13 25.76 -8.67
C ASN A 197 -18.58 26.48 -7.40
N GLY A 198 -18.96 27.75 -7.51
CA GLY A 198 -19.26 28.60 -6.35
C GLY A 198 -18.03 28.78 -5.46
N ASN A 199 -18.13 28.29 -4.21
CA ASN A 199 -17.04 28.30 -3.23
C ASN A 199 -16.30 26.95 -3.13
N ILE A 200 -16.65 25.96 -3.94
CA ILE A 200 -15.98 24.66 -3.99
C ILE A 200 -14.88 24.73 -5.05
N TYR A 201 -13.70 24.24 -4.70
CA TYR A 201 -12.53 24.13 -5.57
C TYR A 201 -12.08 22.68 -5.60
N VAL A 202 -11.69 22.22 -6.79
CA VAL A 202 -11.02 20.93 -6.98
C VAL A 202 -9.71 21.24 -7.68
N LEU A 203 -8.60 20.88 -7.06
CA LEU A 203 -7.25 21.15 -7.54
C LEU A 203 -6.53 19.84 -7.78
N GLU A 204 -5.79 19.78 -8.87
CA GLU A 204 -4.81 18.73 -9.14
C GLU A 204 -3.41 19.32 -8.89
N MET A 205 -2.68 18.67 -8.00
CA MET A 205 -1.41 19.11 -7.44
C MET A 205 -0.34 18.07 -7.77
N GLU A 206 0.64 18.42 -8.59
CA GLU A 206 1.76 17.55 -8.96
C GLU A 206 2.93 17.77 -8.00
N SER A 207 3.57 16.70 -7.54
CA SER A 207 4.73 16.80 -6.66
C SER A 207 5.94 17.32 -7.42
N LEU A 208 6.65 18.29 -6.85
CA LEU A 208 7.89 18.84 -7.39
C LEU A 208 9.13 18.11 -6.90
N TYR A 209 8.99 17.11 -6.02
CA TYR A 209 10.12 16.34 -5.48
C TYR A 209 10.88 15.59 -6.58
N PHE A 210 10.21 15.24 -7.68
CA PHE A 210 10.82 14.52 -8.80
C PHE A 210 10.43 15.13 -10.14
N ASN A 211 11.29 15.97 -10.69
CA ASN A 211 11.27 16.33 -12.13
C ASN A 211 11.81 15.21 -13.04
N ASN A 212 12.25 14.08 -12.45
CA ASN A 212 12.62 12.87 -13.19
C ASN A 212 11.46 11.89 -13.06
N TYR A 213 10.75 11.68 -14.17
CA TYR A 213 9.55 10.85 -14.35
C TYR A 213 9.66 9.37 -13.96
N ASN A 214 10.75 8.96 -13.30
CA ASN A 214 11.11 7.57 -13.07
C ASN A 214 10.46 6.96 -11.82
N TYR A 215 9.76 7.78 -11.02
CA TYR A 215 9.20 7.39 -9.73
C TYR A 215 7.86 8.08 -9.42
N TYR A 216 7.00 8.27 -10.43
CA TYR A 216 5.68 8.90 -10.23
C TYR A 216 4.89 8.24 -9.09
N TYR A 217 4.98 6.92 -9.00
CA TYR A 217 4.31 6.12 -7.97
C TYR A 217 4.75 6.42 -6.52
N ARG A 218 5.92 7.04 -6.33
CA ARG A 218 6.39 7.45 -4.99
C ARG A 218 5.76 8.75 -4.53
N HIS A 219 5.43 9.63 -5.49
CA HIS A 219 4.86 10.95 -5.24
C HIS A 219 3.77 11.26 -6.27
N PRO A 220 2.68 10.48 -6.29
CA PRO A 220 1.62 10.68 -7.27
C PRO A 220 1.03 12.08 -7.13
N SER A 221 0.50 12.62 -8.24
CA SER A 221 -0.27 13.85 -8.16
C SER A 221 -1.45 13.66 -7.21
N LYS A 222 -1.90 14.75 -6.58
CA LYS A 222 -3.01 14.75 -5.63
C LYS A 222 -4.20 15.52 -6.20
N GLU A 223 -5.39 14.96 -6.11
CA GLU A 223 -6.65 15.71 -6.31
C GLU A 223 -7.20 16.09 -4.94
N ILE A 224 -7.20 17.39 -4.63
CA ILE A 224 -7.67 17.92 -3.35
C ILE A 224 -8.93 18.76 -3.54
N VAL A 225 -9.90 18.54 -2.65
CA VAL A 225 -11.20 19.21 -2.66
C VAL A 225 -11.28 20.19 -1.51
N LEU A 226 -11.60 21.45 -1.84
CA LEU A 226 -11.63 22.55 -0.88
C LEU A 226 -12.96 23.30 -0.90
N ILE A 227 -13.38 23.78 0.26
CA ILE A 227 -14.45 24.77 0.40
C ILE A 227 -13.85 26.08 0.92
N LYS A 228 -13.96 27.13 0.12
CA LYS A 228 -13.55 28.48 0.50
C LYS A 228 -14.50 29.06 1.55
N THR A 229 -13.92 29.57 2.63
CA THR A 229 -14.58 30.29 3.72
C THR A 229 -13.91 31.64 3.94
N LEU A 230 -14.45 32.47 4.83
CA LEU A 230 -13.80 33.71 5.27
C LEU A 230 -12.52 33.47 6.09
N SER A 231 -12.36 32.27 6.65
CA SER A 231 -11.20 31.87 7.47
C SER A 231 -10.14 31.11 6.66
N GLY A 232 -10.28 31.02 5.32
CA GLY A 232 -9.36 30.28 4.46
C GLY A 232 -10.07 29.17 3.69
N TYR A 233 -9.45 28.01 3.59
CA TYR A 233 -10.02 26.84 2.92
C TYR A 233 -10.17 25.69 3.91
N MET A 234 -11.33 25.02 3.85
CA MET A 234 -11.59 23.76 4.54
C MET A 234 -11.39 22.62 3.53
N VAL A 235 -10.60 21.61 3.89
CA VAL A 235 -10.43 20.39 3.08
C VAL A 235 -11.63 19.48 3.22
N LYS A 236 -11.96 18.77 2.15
CA LYS A 236 -13.03 17.77 2.13
C LYS A 236 -12.51 16.38 1.82
N SER A 237 -11.57 16.28 0.90
CA SER A 237 -10.89 15.04 0.53
C SER A 237 -9.55 15.33 -0.15
N SER A 238 -8.65 14.37 -0.12
CA SER A 238 -7.39 14.33 -0.85
C SER A 238 -7.20 12.91 -1.36
N ARG A 239 -6.95 12.74 -2.65
CA ARG A 239 -6.66 11.42 -3.22
C ARG A 239 -5.42 11.45 -4.10
N ASN A 240 -4.71 10.33 -4.17
CA ASN A 240 -3.73 10.06 -5.21
C ASN A 240 -4.44 9.98 -6.57
N VAL A 241 -3.85 10.63 -7.56
CA VAL A 241 -4.21 10.54 -8.97
C VAL A 241 -3.23 9.56 -9.60
N TRP A 242 -3.64 8.31 -9.66
CA TRP A 242 -2.86 7.27 -10.30
C TRP A 242 -2.97 7.35 -11.83
N GLU A 243 -4.04 7.97 -12.33
CA GLU A 243 -4.28 8.21 -13.75
C GLU A 243 -3.50 9.44 -14.24
N THR A 244 -2.43 9.21 -14.98
CA THR A 244 -1.63 10.31 -15.55
C THR A 244 -2.26 10.90 -16.80
N SER A 245 -2.32 12.23 -16.87
CA SER A 245 -2.98 12.97 -17.96
C SER A 245 -2.29 12.82 -19.34
N ASP A 246 -1.04 12.33 -19.37
CA ASP A 246 -0.25 12.09 -20.57
C ASP A 246 -0.36 10.65 -21.10
N HIS A 247 -1.22 9.81 -20.50
CA HIS A 247 -1.39 8.38 -20.83
C HIS A 247 -0.11 7.54 -20.57
N SER A 248 0.77 8.01 -19.70
CA SER A 248 1.91 7.21 -19.21
C SER A 248 1.48 6.08 -18.28
N SER A 249 0.24 6.06 -17.80
CA SER A 249 -0.34 4.97 -17.02
C SER A 249 -1.51 4.30 -17.75
N LYS A 250 -1.66 2.99 -17.56
CA LYS A 250 -2.84 2.21 -17.94
C LYS A 250 -3.37 1.49 -16.70
N GLU A 251 -4.68 1.57 -16.48
CA GLU A 251 -5.37 0.86 -15.41
C GLU A 251 -5.79 -0.55 -15.88
N PHE A 252 -5.62 -1.53 -15.00
CA PHE A 252 -6.05 -2.91 -15.18
C PHE A 252 -6.84 -3.36 -13.94
N ASP A 253 -7.99 -3.99 -14.19
CA ASP A 253 -8.72 -4.72 -13.15
C ASP A 253 -7.96 -6.03 -12.88
N ILE A 254 -7.67 -6.32 -11.62
CA ILE A 254 -6.94 -7.51 -11.19
C ILE A 254 -7.64 -8.16 -10.01
N ASP A 255 -7.65 -9.49 -9.96
CA ASP A 255 -8.31 -10.28 -8.90
C ASP A 255 -7.25 -10.86 -7.96
N LEU A 256 -7.05 -10.22 -6.80
CA LEU A 256 -6.12 -10.67 -5.75
C LEU A 256 -6.90 -10.84 -4.43
N PRO A 257 -7.70 -11.92 -4.30
CA PRO A 257 -8.69 -12.06 -3.24
C PRO A 257 -8.10 -12.14 -1.83
N LEU A 258 -6.84 -12.55 -1.69
CA LEU A 258 -6.14 -12.56 -0.40
C LEU A 258 -5.72 -11.15 0.07
N ILE A 259 -5.62 -10.20 -0.85
CA ILE A 259 -5.27 -8.80 -0.55
C ILE A 259 -6.55 -7.98 -0.36
N GLY A 260 -7.53 -8.11 -1.25
CA GLY A 260 -8.84 -7.48 -1.13
C GLY A 260 -9.54 -7.23 -2.46
N ASP A 261 -10.86 -7.07 -2.39
CA ASP A 261 -11.73 -6.88 -3.57
C ASP A 261 -11.60 -5.48 -4.22
N ASP A 262 -10.89 -4.56 -3.59
CA ASP A 262 -10.73 -3.15 -4.00
C ASP A 262 -9.33 -2.81 -4.54
N ILE A 263 -8.57 -3.83 -4.93
CA ILE A 263 -7.25 -3.68 -5.52
C ILE A 263 -7.30 -3.42 -7.03
N LYS A 264 -6.41 -2.56 -7.50
CA LYS A 264 -6.22 -2.22 -8.92
C LYS A 264 -4.76 -2.17 -9.28
N ALA A 265 -4.44 -2.41 -10.54
CA ALA A 265 -3.09 -2.28 -11.07
C ALA A 265 -2.99 -1.07 -12.01
N TYR A 266 -2.03 -0.19 -11.75
CA TYR A 266 -1.67 0.92 -12.64
C TYR A 266 -0.28 0.69 -13.22
N ALA A 267 -0.21 0.44 -14.52
CA ALA A 267 1.07 0.20 -15.20
C ALA A 267 1.61 1.49 -15.81
N TYR A 268 2.76 1.94 -15.31
CA TYR A 268 3.48 3.12 -15.79
C TYR A 268 4.50 2.75 -16.85
N LYS A 269 4.47 3.47 -17.97
CA LYS A 269 5.44 3.33 -19.04
C LYS A 269 6.80 3.83 -18.63
N LYS A 270 7.82 3.26 -19.25
CA LYS A 270 9.18 3.80 -19.21
C LYS A 270 9.20 5.19 -19.86
N TRP A 271 9.80 6.16 -19.18
CA TRP A 271 9.84 7.54 -19.64
C TRP A 271 10.61 7.71 -20.96
N ASP A 272 11.82 7.17 -21.02
CA ASP A 272 12.62 7.10 -22.25
C ASP A 272 12.97 5.64 -22.53
N LYS A 273 12.48 5.12 -23.66
CA LYS A 273 12.75 3.74 -24.07
C LYS A 273 14.23 3.40 -24.24
N ASN A 274 15.10 4.40 -24.40
CA ASN A 274 16.54 4.22 -24.56
C ASN A 274 17.33 4.45 -23.27
N ASP A 275 16.68 4.88 -22.19
CA ASP A 275 17.30 4.99 -20.88
C ASP A 275 17.54 3.58 -20.33
N GLU A 276 18.76 3.25 -19.93
CA GLU A 276 19.08 1.92 -19.39
C GLU A 276 18.86 1.84 -17.88
N ASP A 277 18.69 2.98 -17.21
CA ASP A 277 18.58 3.08 -15.75
C ASP A 277 17.11 3.05 -15.27
N THR A 278 16.15 2.87 -16.18
CA THR A 278 14.72 2.90 -15.88
C THR A 278 13.97 1.76 -16.54
N GLU A 279 12.80 1.47 -16.00
CA GLU A 279 11.88 0.46 -16.53
C GLU A 279 10.43 0.91 -16.35
N ALA A 280 9.53 0.31 -17.13
CA ALA A 280 8.12 0.38 -16.83
C ALA A 280 7.85 -0.28 -15.46
N SER A 281 6.76 0.08 -14.79
CA SER A 281 6.41 -0.48 -13.47
C SER A 281 4.93 -0.73 -13.36
N VAL A 282 4.53 -1.62 -12.46
CA VAL A 282 3.14 -1.79 -12.04
C VAL A 282 3.03 -1.39 -10.58
N VAL A 283 2.07 -0.53 -10.30
CA VAL A 283 1.70 -0.13 -8.94
C VAL A 283 0.37 -0.78 -8.61
N LEU A 284 0.35 -1.54 -7.53
CA LEU A 284 -0.87 -2.06 -6.93
C LEU A 284 -1.43 -1.01 -5.99
N VAL A 285 -2.71 -0.71 -6.14
CA VAL A 285 -3.42 0.31 -5.37
C VAL A 285 -4.60 -0.35 -4.70
N LYS A 286 -4.69 -0.25 -3.38
CA LYS A 286 -5.82 -0.75 -2.59
C LYS A 286 -6.61 0.45 -2.07
N GLY A 287 -7.88 0.55 -2.46
CA GLY A 287 -8.68 1.75 -2.25
C GLY A 287 -8.11 2.93 -3.05
N ASN A 288 -7.31 3.79 -2.40
CA ASN A 288 -6.58 4.87 -3.08
C ASN A 288 -5.08 4.94 -2.69
N ASP A 289 -4.64 4.05 -1.82
CA ASP A 289 -3.26 4.02 -1.36
C ASP A 289 -2.44 3.00 -2.11
N LYS A 290 -1.15 3.30 -2.23
CA LYS A 290 -0.18 2.37 -2.78
C LYS A 290 -0.12 1.15 -1.86
N TYR A 291 -0.45 0.00 -2.39
CA TYR A 291 -0.25 -1.27 -1.73
C TYR A 291 1.19 -1.76 -1.96
N ASP A 292 1.56 -1.96 -3.23
CA ASP A 292 2.90 -2.43 -3.61
C ASP A 292 3.32 -1.92 -5.00
N VAL A 293 4.59 -2.10 -5.36
CA VAL A 293 5.13 -1.72 -6.67
C VAL A 293 6.28 -2.63 -7.07
N PHE A 294 6.25 -3.09 -8.33
CA PHE A 294 7.34 -3.85 -8.92
C PHE A 294 7.68 -3.33 -10.31
N GLY A 295 8.95 -3.47 -10.67
CA GLY A 295 9.50 -3.07 -11.95
C GLY A 295 9.31 -4.14 -13.02
N LEU A 296 9.13 -3.73 -14.27
CA LEU A 296 8.89 -4.62 -15.41
C LEU A 296 10.19 -4.93 -16.15
N GLY A 297 11.17 -5.42 -15.42
CA GLY A 297 12.42 -5.89 -15.98
C GLY A 297 13.04 -6.98 -15.13
N TYR A 298 13.88 -7.78 -15.78
CA TYR A 298 14.68 -8.80 -15.12
C TYR A 298 16.02 -8.96 -15.81
N SER A 299 16.97 -9.49 -15.05
CA SER A 299 18.22 -10.01 -15.58
C SER A 299 18.29 -11.49 -15.25
N TYR A 300 18.60 -12.31 -16.25
CA TYR A 300 18.83 -13.74 -16.06
C TYR A 300 19.94 -14.20 -16.99
N ASN A 301 20.96 -14.85 -16.43
CA ASN A 301 22.23 -15.11 -17.10
C ASN A 301 22.86 -13.81 -17.67
N ASP A 302 23.18 -13.80 -18.97
CA ASP A 302 23.76 -12.64 -19.67
C ASP A 302 22.68 -11.77 -20.35
N ASP A 303 21.40 -12.13 -20.22
CA ASP A 303 20.29 -11.41 -20.84
C ASP A 303 19.61 -10.48 -19.83
N SER A 304 19.31 -9.26 -20.28
CA SER A 304 18.53 -8.29 -19.52
C SER A 304 17.35 -7.83 -20.36
N ILE A 305 16.15 -8.05 -19.83
CA ILE A 305 14.90 -7.67 -20.46
C ILE A 305 14.25 -6.57 -19.61
N SER A 306 13.73 -5.55 -20.28
CA SER A 306 12.97 -4.49 -19.63
C SER A 306 11.85 -4.06 -20.57
N LEU A 307 10.61 -4.09 -20.05
CA LEU A 307 9.45 -3.62 -20.78
C LEU A 307 9.42 -2.09 -20.80
N ILE A 308 8.98 -1.53 -21.92
CA ILE A 308 8.75 -0.09 -22.04
C ILE A 308 7.32 0.30 -21.67
N GLU A 309 6.38 -0.65 -21.69
CA GLU A 309 5.00 -0.50 -21.22
C GLU A 309 4.37 -1.86 -20.94
N ALA A 310 3.23 -1.88 -20.23
CA ALA A 310 2.37 -3.06 -20.14
C ALA A 310 1.24 -2.97 -21.19
N ASN A 311 0.97 -4.10 -21.85
CA ASN A 311 -0.19 -4.31 -22.70
C ASN A 311 -1.29 -5.10 -22.00
N ASP A 312 -0.90 -6.03 -21.12
CA ASP A 312 -1.79 -6.90 -20.37
C ASP A 312 -1.21 -7.16 -18.98
N VAL A 313 -2.09 -7.27 -17.99
CA VAL A 313 -1.76 -7.55 -16.58
C VAL A 313 -2.88 -8.43 -16.03
N GLU A 314 -2.56 -9.64 -15.60
CA GLU A 314 -3.54 -10.60 -15.06
C GLU A 314 -2.98 -11.27 -13.80
N ALA A 315 -3.86 -11.51 -12.83
CA ALA A 315 -3.57 -12.36 -11.68
C ALA A 315 -3.63 -13.83 -12.09
N VAL A 316 -2.58 -14.58 -11.79
CA VAL A 316 -2.45 -16.00 -12.11
C VAL A 316 -1.60 -16.65 -11.03
N ASP A 317 -2.12 -17.66 -10.33
CA ASP A 317 -1.32 -18.54 -9.46
C ASP A 317 -0.43 -19.43 -10.34
N VAL A 318 0.78 -18.97 -10.65
CA VAL A 318 1.68 -19.63 -11.61
C VAL A 318 2.44 -20.79 -10.98
N ASN A 319 2.67 -20.76 -9.67
CA ASN A 319 3.42 -21.77 -8.93
C ASN A 319 2.51 -22.75 -8.17
N ALA A 320 1.19 -22.59 -8.22
CA ALA A 320 0.22 -23.44 -7.52
C ALA A 320 0.34 -23.39 -5.98
N ASP A 321 0.89 -22.33 -5.40
CA ASP A 321 1.10 -22.20 -3.95
C ASP A 321 -0.16 -21.72 -3.19
N GLY A 322 -1.17 -21.26 -3.93
CA GLY A 322 -2.40 -20.71 -3.36
C GLY A 322 -2.42 -19.19 -3.21
N LEU A 323 -1.38 -18.50 -3.65
CA LEU A 323 -1.30 -17.06 -3.80
C LEU A 323 -1.42 -16.71 -5.29
N GLU A 324 -2.19 -15.68 -5.60
CA GLU A 324 -2.25 -15.18 -6.96
C GLU A 324 -0.98 -14.36 -7.28
N ASP A 325 -0.18 -14.82 -8.23
CA ASP A 325 0.94 -14.07 -8.81
C ASP A 325 0.44 -13.11 -9.90
N ILE A 326 1.34 -12.32 -10.49
CA ILE A 326 0.99 -11.39 -11.56
C ILE A 326 1.81 -11.69 -12.82
N VAL A 327 1.10 -11.87 -13.94
CA VAL A 327 1.70 -11.98 -15.26
C VAL A 327 1.49 -10.67 -16.01
N VAL A 328 2.58 -10.09 -16.51
CA VAL A 328 2.57 -8.87 -17.31
C VAL A 328 3.14 -9.17 -18.70
N VAL A 329 2.43 -8.74 -19.74
CA VAL A 329 2.90 -8.84 -21.13
C VAL A 329 3.07 -7.45 -21.71
N GLY A 330 4.20 -7.19 -22.37
CA GLY A 330 4.48 -5.90 -22.98
C GLY A 330 5.68 -5.93 -23.93
N PRO A 331 5.92 -4.86 -24.69
CA PRO A 331 7.07 -4.76 -25.57
C PRO A 331 8.34 -4.35 -24.83
N ASP A 332 9.49 -4.87 -25.26
CA ASP A 332 10.81 -4.36 -24.90
C ASP A 332 11.21 -3.13 -25.74
N LYS A 333 12.44 -2.63 -25.56
CA LYS A 333 12.98 -1.47 -26.30
C LYS A 333 13.03 -1.67 -27.83
N ASP A 334 13.14 -2.92 -28.27
CA ASP A 334 13.21 -3.32 -29.68
C ASP A 334 11.81 -3.65 -30.25
N ASN A 335 10.76 -3.52 -29.43
CA ASN A 335 9.36 -3.83 -29.70
C ASN A 335 9.07 -5.33 -29.85
N ASN A 336 9.91 -6.20 -29.30
CA ASN A 336 9.55 -7.60 -29.17
C ASN A 336 8.63 -7.75 -27.95
N LEU A 337 7.57 -8.54 -28.07
CA LEU A 337 6.76 -8.88 -26.91
C LEU A 337 7.56 -9.77 -25.96
N GLN A 338 7.39 -9.53 -24.67
CA GLN A 338 8.02 -10.23 -23.58
C GLN A 338 6.99 -10.45 -22.48
N ALA A 339 7.24 -11.43 -21.61
CA ALA A 339 6.45 -11.71 -20.42
C ALA A 339 7.30 -11.49 -19.16
N ILE A 340 6.68 -10.92 -18.14
CA ILE A 340 7.23 -10.75 -16.79
C ILE A 340 6.29 -11.47 -15.83
N ILE A 341 6.86 -12.28 -14.94
CA ILE A 341 6.16 -12.88 -13.81
C ILE A 341 6.62 -12.17 -12.55
N ALA A 342 5.68 -11.64 -11.77
CA ALA A 342 5.91 -11.17 -10.42
C ALA A 342 5.25 -12.14 -9.44
N ILE A 343 6.05 -12.83 -8.63
CA ILE A 343 5.58 -13.83 -7.67
C ILE A 343 5.08 -13.14 -6.41
N CYS A 344 3.97 -13.61 -5.87
CA CYS A 344 3.44 -13.17 -4.58
C CYS A 344 4.05 -13.99 -3.45
N GLU A 345 4.61 -13.33 -2.44
CA GLU A 345 5.12 -13.97 -1.23
C GLU A 345 4.68 -13.18 0.00
N LYS A 346 4.80 -13.79 1.19
CA LYS A 346 4.66 -13.06 2.45
C LYS A 346 5.99 -12.46 2.87
N ASP A 347 5.97 -11.21 3.31
CA ASP A 347 7.13 -10.56 3.92
C ASP A 347 7.21 -10.85 5.43
N ILE A 348 8.24 -10.29 6.09
CA ILE A 348 8.48 -10.43 7.53
C ILE A 348 7.36 -9.84 8.41
N ASN A 349 6.51 -8.97 7.86
CA ASN A 349 5.38 -8.35 8.54
C ASN A 349 4.07 -9.11 8.28
N ASP A 350 4.13 -10.30 7.67
CA ASP A 350 2.98 -11.09 7.23
C ASP A 350 2.14 -10.41 6.13
N ASP A 351 2.68 -9.38 5.46
CA ASP A 351 2.04 -8.71 4.32
C ASP A 351 2.38 -9.43 3.00
N TYR A 352 1.44 -9.41 2.05
CA TYR A 352 1.67 -9.99 0.72
C TYR A 352 2.38 -8.99 -0.18
N VAL A 353 3.52 -9.36 -0.75
CA VAL A 353 4.40 -8.53 -1.58
C VAL A 353 4.71 -9.22 -2.90
N PHE A 354 5.05 -8.43 -3.92
CA PHE A 354 5.29 -8.91 -5.28
C PHE A 354 6.71 -8.58 -5.74
N PHE A 355 7.39 -9.60 -6.25
CA PHE A 355 8.74 -9.44 -6.79
C PHE A 355 8.85 -10.00 -8.19
N THR A 356 9.45 -9.21 -9.09
CA THR A 356 9.73 -9.65 -10.45
C THR A 356 10.74 -10.78 -10.45
N TYR A 357 10.40 -11.85 -11.17
CA TYR A 357 11.10 -13.11 -11.07
C TYR A 357 11.70 -13.54 -12.41
N GLY A 358 13.01 -13.26 -12.55
CA GLY A 358 13.70 -13.33 -13.84
C GLY A 358 13.80 -14.74 -14.44
N LYS A 359 14.13 -15.76 -13.63
CA LYS A 359 14.26 -17.13 -14.15
C LYS A 359 12.91 -17.72 -14.58
N ALA A 360 11.81 -17.47 -13.84
CA ALA A 360 10.48 -17.88 -14.30
C ALA A 360 10.02 -17.10 -15.53
N SER A 361 10.29 -15.79 -15.58
CA SER A 361 9.97 -14.96 -16.74
C SER A 361 10.70 -15.46 -18.00
N ALA A 362 12.01 -15.72 -17.91
CA ALA A 362 12.79 -16.28 -19.01
C ALA A 362 12.31 -17.68 -19.41
N TRP A 363 12.03 -18.54 -18.43
CA TRP A 363 11.54 -19.88 -18.69
C TRP A 363 10.17 -19.90 -19.39
N VAL A 364 9.24 -19.01 -19.01
CA VAL A 364 7.98 -18.85 -19.74
C VAL A 364 8.23 -18.45 -21.18
N MET A 365 9.18 -17.57 -21.43
CA MET A 365 9.54 -17.19 -22.79
C MET A 365 10.11 -18.37 -23.60
N ASP A 366 10.88 -19.26 -22.99
CA ASP A 366 11.46 -20.44 -23.65
C ASP A 366 10.42 -21.50 -24.05
N ILE A 367 9.32 -21.63 -23.30
CA ILE A 367 8.27 -22.63 -23.59
C ILE A 367 7.18 -22.13 -24.55
N LEU A 368 7.17 -20.83 -24.87
CA LEU A 368 6.19 -20.23 -25.78
C LEU A 368 6.64 -20.35 -27.25
N ASP A 369 5.73 -20.77 -28.13
CA ASP A 369 5.97 -20.87 -29.58
C ASP A 369 5.65 -19.54 -30.31
N GLY A 370 6.19 -18.44 -29.79
CA GLY A 370 6.13 -17.10 -30.39
C GLY A 370 4.81 -16.31 -30.26
N ASP A 371 3.71 -16.93 -29.82
CA ASP A 371 2.44 -16.23 -29.53
C ASP A 371 2.36 -15.84 -28.04
N ILE A 372 2.87 -14.63 -27.73
CA ILE A 372 3.03 -14.14 -26.36
C ILE A 372 1.78 -13.36 -25.95
N GLY A 373 0.98 -14.00 -25.08
CA GLY A 373 -0.19 -13.41 -24.45
C GLY A 373 -0.57 -14.21 -23.21
N VAL A 374 -1.25 -13.59 -22.25
CA VAL A 374 -1.50 -14.18 -20.92
C VAL A 374 -2.20 -15.55 -21.02
N GLN A 375 -3.20 -15.68 -21.89
CA GLN A 375 -3.92 -16.95 -22.07
C GLN A 375 -3.02 -18.07 -22.63
N ASN A 376 -2.06 -17.73 -23.49
CA ASN A 376 -1.08 -18.70 -23.98
C ASN A 376 -0.05 -19.05 -22.92
N ILE A 377 0.33 -18.10 -22.06
CA ILE A 377 1.19 -18.34 -20.90
C ILE A 377 0.50 -19.33 -19.96
N LYS A 378 -0.74 -19.08 -19.54
CA LYS A 378 -1.54 -19.99 -18.70
C LYS A 378 -1.59 -21.40 -19.29
N LYS A 379 -1.86 -21.50 -20.60
CA LYS A 379 -1.89 -22.77 -21.32
C LYS A 379 -0.53 -23.49 -21.38
N ALA A 380 0.56 -22.76 -21.62
CA ALA A 380 1.92 -23.32 -21.67
C ALA A 380 2.38 -23.80 -20.29
N LEU A 381 2.02 -23.05 -19.25
CA LEU A 381 2.24 -23.40 -17.85
C LEU A 381 1.35 -24.56 -17.38
N LYS A 382 0.26 -24.86 -18.10
CA LYS A 382 -0.80 -25.79 -17.69
C LYS A 382 -1.43 -25.39 -16.34
N VAL A 383 -1.54 -24.08 -16.11
CA VAL A 383 -2.34 -23.55 -15.01
C VAL A 383 -3.80 -23.85 -15.31
N SER A 384 -4.50 -24.47 -14.37
CA SER A 384 -5.93 -24.72 -14.51
C SER A 384 -6.72 -23.41 -14.43
N ASP A 385 -7.90 -23.39 -15.05
CA ASP A 385 -8.71 -22.17 -15.13
C ASP A 385 -9.13 -21.63 -13.75
N ASP A 386 -9.20 -22.48 -12.72
CA ASP A 386 -9.48 -22.14 -11.33
C ASP A 386 -8.26 -22.24 -10.40
N GLY A 387 -7.07 -22.47 -10.95
CA GLY A 387 -5.82 -22.64 -10.21
C GLY A 387 -5.74 -23.91 -9.35
N LYS A 388 -6.67 -24.87 -9.51
CA LYS A 388 -6.69 -26.13 -8.76
C LYS A 388 -6.19 -27.31 -9.57
N TYR A 389 -5.49 -28.21 -8.90
CA TYR A 389 -4.99 -29.46 -9.44
C TYR A 389 -5.72 -30.63 -8.79
N ASP A 390 -6.04 -31.67 -9.57
CA ASP A 390 -6.79 -32.85 -9.09
C ASP A 390 -5.98 -33.75 -8.15
N THR A 391 -4.65 -33.63 -8.17
CA THR A 391 -3.72 -34.50 -7.44
C THR A 391 -2.59 -33.68 -6.83
N TRP A 392 -2.12 -34.08 -5.66
CA TRP A 392 -0.97 -33.45 -5.00
C TRP A 392 0.30 -33.52 -5.86
N GLN A 393 0.52 -34.62 -6.60
CA GLN A 393 1.67 -34.75 -7.51
C GLN A 393 1.68 -33.64 -8.55
N ALA A 394 0.53 -33.36 -9.17
CA ALA A 394 0.42 -32.32 -10.18
C ALA A 394 0.63 -30.91 -9.59
N ALA A 395 0.08 -30.65 -8.39
CA ALA A 395 0.30 -29.38 -7.69
C ALA A 395 1.78 -29.18 -7.31
N TYR A 396 2.39 -30.14 -6.63
CA TYR A 396 3.81 -30.07 -6.24
C TYR A 396 4.74 -30.03 -7.44
N LYS A 397 4.40 -30.74 -8.53
CA LYS A 397 5.18 -30.65 -9.76
C LYS A 397 5.18 -29.23 -10.32
N GLN A 398 4.02 -28.56 -10.33
CA GLN A 398 3.94 -27.17 -10.79
C GLN A 398 4.72 -26.23 -9.84
N PHE A 399 4.55 -26.40 -8.53
CA PHE A 399 5.28 -25.65 -7.52
C PHE A 399 6.78 -25.77 -7.68
N VAL A 400 7.33 -26.99 -7.64
CA VAL A 400 8.77 -27.24 -7.75
C VAL A 400 9.33 -26.74 -9.08
N LYS A 401 8.55 -26.79 -10.15
CA LYS A 401 8.96 -26.30 -11.46
C LYS A 401 9.23 -24.79 -11.47
N ILE A 402 8.46 -24.00 -10.71
CA ILE A 402 8.69 -22.56 -10.56
C ILE A 402 9.68 -22.28 -9.42
N ASP A 403 9.55 -22.94 -8.27
CA ASP A 403 10.38 -22.68 -7.09
C ASP A 403 11.87 -23.06 -7.32
N SER A 404 12.13 -24.12 -8.10
CA SER A 404 13.51 -24.48 -8.48
C SER A 404 14.14 -23.48 -9.47
N CYS A 405 13.37 -22.47 -9.90
CA CYS A 405 13.92 -21.30 -10.54
C CYS A 405 14.62 -20.33 -9.55
N TYR A 406 14.53 -20.51 -8.22
CA TYR A 406 14.91 -19.45 -7.27
C TYR A 406 16.37 -19.57 -6.86
N SER A 407 16.70 -20.74 -6.36
CA SER A 407 17.98 -21.09 -5.76
C SER A 407 18.19 -22.59 -5.90
N ASP A 408 19.38 -23.05 -5.54
CA ASP A 408 19.70 -24.48 -5.46
C ASP A 408 19.00 -25.10 -4.23
N LYS A 409 17.66 -25.15 -4.28
CA LYS A 409 16.83 -25.81 -3.27
C LYS A 409 16.77 -27.30 -3.53
N THR A 410 16.62 -28.08 -2.45
CA THR A 410 16.33 -29.51 -2.54
C THR A 410 14.91 -29.82 -2.09
N TYR A 411 14.36 -30.91 -2.63
CA TYR A 411 12.97 -31.30 -2.46
C TYR A 411 12.86 -32.72 -1.92
N SER A 412 11.96 -32.92 -0.97
CA SER A 412 11.69 -34.23 -0.36
C SER A 412 10.19 -34.40 -0.08
N LEU A 413 9.76 -35.65 0.13
CA LEU A 413 8.41 -35.98 0.59
C LEU A 413 8.44 -36.59 1.98
N ALA A 414 7.53 -36.16 2.84
CA ALA A 414 7.35 -36.67 4.20
C ALA A 414 5.85 -36.90 4.49
N PHE A 415 5.48 -37.98 5.16
CA PHE A 415 4.10 -38.19 5.64
C PHE A 415 3.99 -37.67 7.07
N ILE A 416 3.90 -36.36 7.25
CA ILE A 416 3.94 -35.70 8.56
C ILE A 416 2.61 -35.85 9.26
N ASP A 417 1.49 -35.55 8.59
CA ASP A 417 0.17 -35.58 9.19
C ASP A 417 -0.57 -36.93 9.03
N GLU A 418 -1.78 -37.02 9.58
CA GLU A 418 -2.54 -38.29 9.63
C GLU A 418 -3.06 -38.76 8.27
N ASP A 419 -3.08 -37.89 7.26
CA ASP A 419 -3.60 -38.22 5.95
C ASP A 419 -2.63 -39.10 5.12
N ASP A 420 -3.05 -39.46 3.92
CA ASP A 420 -2.28 -40.33 3.01
C ASP A 420 -1.58 -39.51 1.89
N ILE A 421 -1.45 -38.20 2.07
CA ILE A 421 -0.81 -37.27 1.16
C ILE A 421 0.50 -36.81 1.80
N PRO A 422 1.65 -37.00 1.15
CA PRO A 422 2.90 -36.52 1.72
C PRO A 422 2.95 -34.99 1.65
N GLU A 423 3.54 -34.35 2.66
CA GLU A 423 4.00 -32.98 2.60
C GLU A 423 5.27 -32.85 1.74
N LEU A 424 5.33 -31.75 0.99
CA LEU A 424 6.50 -31.31 0.26
C LEU A 424 7.43 -30.54 1.20
N ILE A 425 8.65 -31.03 1.35
CA ILE A 425 9.71 -30.38 2.10
C ILE A 425 10.64 -29.70 1.11
N VAL A 426 10.84 -28.40 1.29
CA VAL A 426 11.75 -27.58 0.48
C VAL A 426 12.85 -27.07 1.38
N GLU A 427 14.09 -27.44 1.07
CA GLU A 427 15.28 -26.98 1.79
C GLU A 427 15.98 -25.92 0.95
N ASP A 428 16.09 -24.70 1.49
CA ASP A 428 17.01 -23.69 0.97
C ASP A 428 18.32 -23.77 1.76
N ALA A 429 19.30 -24.46 1.19
CA ALA A 429 20.60 -24.66 1.82
C ALA A 429 21.44 -23.36 1.88
N VAL A 430 21.10 -22.33 1.09
CA VAL A 430 21.80 -21.04 1.09
C VAL A 430 21.34 -20.19 2.26
N CYS A 431 20.04 -20.18 2.51
CA CYS A 431 19.42 -19.44 3.61
C CYS A 431 19.30 -20.26 4.90
N GLU A 432 19.61 -21.57 4.85
CA GLU A 432 19.54 -22.50 5.99
C GLU A 432 18.11 -22.61 6.56
N TYR A 433 17.12 -22.52 5.66
CA TYR A 433 15.70 -22.59 5.96
C TYR A 433 15.03 -23.81 5.35
N LEU A 434 14.02 -24.32 6.06
CA LEU A 434 13.14 -25.37 5.60
C LEU A 434 11.70 -24.85 5.49
N TYR A 435 11.05 -25.14 4.37
CA TYR A 435 9.67 -24.82 4.11
C TYR A 435 8.87 -26.11 3.95
N ILE A 436 7.66 -26.15 4.49
CA ILE A 436 6.78 -27.32 4.44
C ILE A 436 5.49 -26.91 3.75
N TYR A 437 5.08 -27.65 2.72
CA TYR A 437 3.85 -27.42 1.97
C TYR A 437 2.94 -28.64 2.03
N SER A 438 1.66 -28.41 2.33
CA SER A 438 0.61 -29.44 2.30
C SER A 438 -0.29 -29.23 1.09
N TYR A 439 -0.78 -30.31 0.49
CA TYR A 439 -1.76 -30.21 -0.59
C TYR A 439 -3.16 -30.02 -0.01
N LYS A 440 -3.75 -28.84 -0.23
CA LYS A 440 -5.05 -28.45 0.33
C LYS A 440 -5.82 -27.61 -0.67
N ASP A 441 -7.10 -27.94 -0.84
CA ASP A 441 -8.01 -27.28 -1.79
C ASP A 441 -7.52 -27.29 -3.26
N GLY A 442 -6.72 -28.29 -3.63
CA GLY A 442 -6.16 -28.42 -4.98
C GLY A 442 -4.81 -27.73 -5.20
N LYS A 443 -4.16 -27.21 -4.15
CA LYS A 443 -2.95 -26.37 -4.24
C LYS A 443 -1.88 -26.77 -3.21
N ALA A 444 -0.63 -26.36 -3.43
CA ALA A 444 0.50 -26.56 -2.52
C ALA A 444 0.59 -25.43 -1.49
N LYS A 445 -0.18 -25.51 -0.40
CA LYS A 445 -0.24 -24.42 0.59
C LYS A 445 0.91 -24.48 1.57
N ASN A 446 1.57 -23.35 1.80
CA ASN A 446 2.60 -23.24 2.83
C ASN A 446 1.98 -23.56 4.21
N ARG A 447 2.62 -24.47 4.94
CA ARG A 447 2.26 -24.90 6.29
C ARG A 447 3.27 -24.42 7.32
N VAL A 448 4.56 -24.41 6.95
CA VAL A 448 5.66 -23.84 7.74
C VAL A 448 6.50 -22.95 6.83
N TRP A 449 6.69 -21.71 7.27
CA TRP A 449 7.48 -20.69 6.60
C TRP A 449 8.82 -20.53 7.34
N GLU A 450 9.92 -20.54 6.60
CA GLU A 450 11.27 -20.23 7.09
C GLU A 450 11.64 -20.91 8.42
N TRP A 451 11.56 -22.25 8.46
CA TRP A 451 12.04 -22.99 9.61
C TRP A 451 13.57 -22.98 9.63
N ASP A 452 14.14 -22.07 10.43
CA ASP A 452 15.58 -21.97 10.68
C ASP A 452 16.09 -23.26 11.34
N TYR A 453 17.05 -23.90 10.67
CA TYR A 453 17.71 -25.09 11.20
C TYR A 453 19.21 -24.89 11.47
N TRP A 454 19.72 -23.64 11.42
CA TRP A 454 21.15 -23.39 11.57
C TRP A 454 21.66 -23.67 12.98
N VAL A 455 22.41 -24.76 13.11
CA VAL A 455 23.36 -24.99 14.21
C VAL A 455 24.61 -25.68 13.65
N ASP A 456 25.74 -24.95 13.63
CA ASP A 456 27.11 -25.47 13.51
C ASP A 456 27.40 -26.45 12.35
N GLY A 457 26.70 -26.31 11.23
CA GLY A 457 27.08 -26.88 9.94
C GLY A 457 26.68 -28.34 9.67
N GLU A 458 25.71 -28.90 10.40
CA GLU A 458 25.12 -30.20 10.07
C GLU A 458 23.58 -30.16 10.03
N ALA A 459 22.99 -30.49 8.88
CA ALA A 459 21.55 -30.61 8.70
C ALA A 459 21.07 -32.01 9.12
N TYR A 460 20.39 -32.12 10.27
CA TYR A 460 19.73 -33.37 10.69
C TYR A 460 18.33 -33.09 11.22
N TYR A 461 17.40 -32.92 10.27
CA TYR A 461 15.98 -32.96 10.57
C TYR A 461 15.39 -34.33 10.20
N LYS A 462 14.48 -34.80 11.04
CA LYS A 462 13.73 -36.05 10.88
C LYS A 462 12.26 -35.78 11.14
N TYR A 463 11.38 -36.65 10.66
CA TYR A 463 9.96 -36.55 10.97
C TYR A 463 9.42 -37.85 11.55
N SER A 464 8.34 -37.73 12.30
CA SER A 464 7.58 -38.88 12.77
C SER A 464 6.35 -39.06 11.90
N GLU A 465 6.28 -40.21 11.24
CA GLU A 465 5.23 -40.52 10.28
C GLU A 465 3.84 -40.49 10.92
N LYS A 466 2.94 -39.67 10.38
CA LYS A 466 1.56 -39.50 10.83
C LYS A 466 1.41 -39.09 12.30
N LYS A 467 2.24 -38.14 12.73
CA LYS A 467 2.24 -37.62 14.12
C LYS A 467 2.28 -36.10 14.21
N ASN A 468 2.37 -35.37 13.10
CA ASN A 468 2.59 -33.92 13.07
C ASN A 468 3.88 -33.50 13.80
N LEU A 469 4.93 -34.34 13.79
CA LEU A 469 6.15 -34.07 14.56
C LEU A 469 7.38 -34.06 13.66
N MET A 470 8.16 -32.99 13.77
CA MET A 470 9.53 -32.93 13.27
C MET A 470 10.51 -32.81 14.42
N LYS A 471 11.71 -33.33 14.19
CA LYS A 471 12.83 -33.31 15.13
C LYS A 471 14.03 -32.66 14.46
N ARG A 472 14.72 -31.79 15.19
CA ARG A 472 16.02 -31.22 14.81
C ARG A 472 17.05 -31.55 15.88
N ASP A 473 18.17 -32.16 15.50
CA ASP A 473 19.27 -32.44 16.42
C ASP A 473 20.26 -31.26 16.47
N GLU A 474 20.54 -30.73 17.67
CA GLU A 474 21.55 -29.71 17.93
C GLU A 474 22.81 -30.36 18.53
N THR A 475 23.79 -30.63 17.67
CA THR A 475 24.99 -31.41 18.01
C THR A 475 25.91 -30.68 19.00
N THR A 476 25.91 -29.35 18.99
CA THR A 476 26.78 -28.50 19.82
C THR A 476 26.50 -28.59 21.31
N TYR A 477 25.21 -28.64 21.67
CA TYR A 477 24.78 -28.73 23.06
C TYR A 477 24.26 -30.13 23.43
N GLY A 478 24.19 -31.06 22.47
CA GLY A 478 23.65 -32.41 22.66
C GLY A 478 22.16 -32.37 22.99
N VAL A 479 21.42 -31.45 22.38
CA VAL A 479 19.98 -31.23 22.60
C VAL A 479 19.24 -31.61 21.32
N ALA A 480 18.01 -32.10 21.46
CA ALA A 480 17.08 -32.25 20.35
C ALA A 480 15.88 -31.33 20.56
N TYR A 481 15.45 -30.69 19.49
CA TYR A 481 14.21 -29.91 19.46
C TYR A 481 13.12 -30.70 18.74
N TYR A 482 11.92 -30.65 19.30
CA TYR A 482 10.74 -31.29 18.77
C TYR A 482 9.71 -30.22 18.43
N HIS A 483 9.20 -30.30 17.21
CA HIS A 483 8.33 -29.30 16.62
C HIS A 483 7.03 -29.98 16.24
N LEU A 484 5.94 -29.54 16.88
CA LEU A 484 4.61 -29.91 16.44
C LEU A 484 4.25 -29.04 15.24
N ILE A 485 3.97 -29.68 14.11
CA ILE A 485 3.63 -29.03 12.85
C ILE A 485 2.11 -28.91 12.76
N GLU A 486 1.56 -27.78 13.23
CA GLU A 486 0.15 -27.41 13.03
C GLU A 486 0.05 -26.26 12.02
N ASP A 487 -1.10 -26.10 11.34
CA ASP A 487 -1.35 -25.02 10.39
C ASP A 487 -0.97 -23.66 11.02
N GLY A 488 0.15 -23.06 10.56
CA GLY A 488 0.58 -21.72 10.96
C GLY A 488 1.11 -21.55 12.39
N VAL A 489 1.43 -22.64 13.13
CA VAL A 489 2.01 -22.53 14.47
C VAL A 489 3.12 -23.55 14.69
N GLU A 490 4.33 -23.05 14.91
CA GLU A 490 5.46 -23.85 15.39
C GLU A 490 5.49 -23.78 16.93
N TRP A 491 5.20 -24.90 17.60
CA TRP A 491 5.44 -25.01 19.04
C TRP A 491 6.81 -25.62 19.29
N ILE A 492 7.73 -24.84 19.89
CA ILE A 492 9.01 -25.33 20.40
C ILE A 492 8.79 -25.85 21.82
N GLU A 493 8.62 -27.16 21.99
CA GLU A 493 8.81 -27.76 23.31
C GLU A 493 10.27 -28.20 23.47
N ASN A 494 10.99 -27.54 24.37
CA ASN A 494 12.32 -27.96 24.80
C ASN A 494 12.17 -29.19 25.71
N ILE A 495 12.09 -30.38 25.12
CA ILE A 495 12.01 -31.63 25.88
C ILE A 495 13.41 -32.01 26.38
N GLN A 496 13.91 -31.29 27.38
CA GLN A 496 15.18 -31.62 28.05
C GLN A 496 15.06 -32.79 29.06
N SER A 497 14.00 -33.59 29.05
CA SER A 497 13.78 -34.56 30.14
C SER A 497 13.02 -35.85 29.82
N LEU A 498 13.27 -36.48 28.67
CA LEU A 498 12.94 -37.90 28.50
C LEU A 498 14.19 -38.77 28.63
N GLY A 499 14.70 -38.81 29.87
CA GLY A 499 15.74 -39.77 30.26
C GLY A 499 15.21 -41.20 30.17
N GLY A 500 15.40 -41.84 29.00
CA GLY A 500 15.12 -43.26 28.80
C GLY A 500 14.90 -43.77 27.36
N GLU A 501 15.00 -42.94 26.32
CA GLU A 501 14.36 -43.24 25.01
C GLU A 501 15.27 -43.41 23.79
N GLU A 502 16.56 -43.69 23.92
CA GLU A 502 17.47 -43.75 22.74
C GLU A 502 17.08 -44.84 21.69
N GLU A 503 16.32 -45.86 22.09
CA GLU A 503 15.81 -46.93 21.20
C GLU A 503 14.34 -46.71 20.77
N VAL A 504 13.58 -45.88 21.49
CA VAL A 504 12.19 -45.51 21.16
C VAL A 504 12.19 -44.34 20.17
N GLU A 505 13.06 -43.34 20.36
CA GLU A 505 13.24 -42.22 19.43
C GLU A 505 13.72 -42.67 18.05
N LYS A 506 14.65 -43.64 17.97
CA LYS A 506 15.17 -44.19 16.70
C LYS A 506 14.10 -44.86 15.84
N ASN A 507 13.03 -45.37 16.47
CA ASN A 507 11.93 -46.03 15.77
C ASN A 507 10.76 -45.09 15.50
N LEU A 508 10.76 -43.89 16.11
CA LEU A 508 9.69 -42.91 15.99
C LEU A 508 9.98 -41.86 14.91
N PHE A 509 11.25 -41.53 14.69
CA PHE A 509 11.70 -40.54 13.71
C PHE A 509 12.48 -41.18 12.57
N VAL A 510 12.05 -40.91 11.34
CA VAL A 510 12.69 -41.39 10.11
C VAL A 510 13.33 -40.22 9.36
N ASP A 511 14.39 -40.53 8.63
CA ASP A 511 15.04 -39.57 7.74
C ASP A 511 14.10 -39.23 6.57
N LEU A 512 14.25 -38.04 6.00
CA LEU A 512 13.54 -37.71 4.78
C LEU A 512 13.91 -38.64 3.63
N LYS A 513 12.93 -38.93 2.78
CA LYS A 513 13.14 -39.73 1.59
C LYS A 513 13.80 -38.89 0.51
N GLY A 514 15.13 -38.92 0.49
CA GLY A 514 15.97 -38.25 -0.51
C GLY A 514 15.98 -36.72 -0.35
N GLN A 515 16.94 -36.08 -1.03
CA GLN A 515 17.04 -34.63 -1.21
C GLN A 515 17.35 -34.44 -2.69
N TYR A 516 16.30 -34.14 -3.45
CA TYR A 516 16.37 -34.15 -4.91
C TYR A 516 16.50 -32.73 -5.43
N THR A 517 17.23 -32.54 -6.53
CA THR A 517 17.11 -31.31 -7.32
C THR A 517 15.68 -31.19 -7.87
N GLY A 518 15.27 -29.99 -8.27
CA GLY A 518 13.93 -29.79 -8.85
C GLY A 518 13.65 -30.70 -10.05
N GLU A 519 14.64 -30.90 -10.93
CA GLU A 519 14.51 -31.80 -12.09
C GLU A 519 14.32 -33.26 -11.67
N GLU A 520 15.17 -33.78 -10.78
CA GLU A 520 15.07 -35.15 -10.26
C GLU A 520 13.74 -35.39 -9.52
N PHE A 521 13.30 -34.40 -8.74
CA PHE A 521 12.05 -34.50 -7.98
C PHE A 521 10.84 -34.58 -8.91
N MET A 522 10.81 -33.77 -9.97
CA MET A 522 9.73 -33.84 -10.96
C MET A 522 9.66 -35.19 -11.68
N GLU A 523 10.79 -35.86 -11.92
CA GLU A 523 10.82 -37.23 -12.47
C GLU A 523 10.26 -38.27 -11.49
N ILE A 524 10.51 -38.08 -10.19
CA ILE A 524 9.96 -38.95 -9.14
C ILE A 524 8.44 -38.83 -9.09
N LEU A 525 7.91 -37.60 -9.13
CA LEU A 525 6.47 -37.36 -9.15
C LEU A 525 5.76 -37.96 -10.38
N ASP A 526 6.45 -38.14 -11.50
CA ASP A 526 5.90 -38.83 -12.69
C ASP A 526 5.89 -40.36 -12.56
N SER A 527 6.65 -40.91 -11.60
CA SER A 527 6.81 -42.36 -11.40
C SER A 527 5.91 -42.94 -10.31
N GLU A 528 5.36 -42.08 -9.44
CA GLU A 528 4.36 -42.41 -8.41
C GLU A 528 2.94 -42.29 -8.94
#